data_AF-A0A9W9IU93-F1
#
_entry.id   AF-A0A9W9IU93-F1
#
_cell.length_a   1.000
_cell.length_b   1.000
_cell.length_c   1.000
_cell.angle_alpha   90.00
_cell.angle_beta   90.00
_cell.angle_gamma   90.00
#
_symmetry.space_group_name_H-M   'P 1'
#
loop_
_entity.id
_entity.type
_entity.pdbx_description
1 polymer ?
#
loop_
_entity_poly.entity_id
_entity_poly.type
_entity_poly.pdbx_seq_one_letter_code
_entity_poly.pdbx_strand_id
1 'polypeptide(L)'
;MLGPPPQDFLERAPKSNMYFQPDGMLRFWEYTAHTTCLAECTNFPDGEEKEMFVAFLGSMIQWCPENRKTASELLRDPWLYT
;
A
#
# COMPACT_ATOMS: atom_id res chain seq x y z
N MET A 1 5.40 -2.11 2.32
CA MET A 1 5.07 -0.82 1.68
C MET A 1 4.48 -1.05 0.29
N LEU A 2 3.78 -0.06 -0.29
CA LEU A 2 2.93 -0.16 -1.49
C LEU A 2 3.64 -0.34 -2.84
N GLY A 3 4.96 -0.48 -2.84
CA GLY A 3 5.74 -0.43 -4.08
C GLY A 3 5.69 0.95 -4.76
N PRO A 4 6.18 1.09 -6.00
CA PRO A 4 6.16 2.35 -6.73
C PRO A 4 4.72 2.81 -7.02
N PRO A 5 4.44 4.12 -6.99
CA PRO A 5 3.12 4.65 -7.33
C PRO A 5 2.79 4.44 -8.82
N PRO A 6 1.50 4.24 -9.17
CA PRO A 6 1.03 4.30 -10.54
C PRO A 6 1.30 5.65 -11.20
N GLN A 7 1.55 5.64 -12.51
CA GLN A 7 1.88 6.85 -13.27
C GLN A 7 0.69 7.84 -13.34
N ASP A 8 -0.53 7.34 -13.53
CA ASP A 8 -1.75 8.14 -13.56
C ASP A 8 -1.99 8.86 -12.22
N PHE A 9 -1.58 8.25 -11.11
CA PHE A 9 -1.62 8.88 -9.79
C PHE A 9 -0.65 10.07 -9.71
N LEU A 10 0.58 9.89 -10.21
CA LEU A 10 1.59 10.94 -10.22
C LEU A 10 1.18 12.13 -11.12
N GLU A 11 0.59 11.86 -12.27
CA GLU A 11 0.14 12.89 -13.22
C GLU A 11 -1.01 13.73 -12.66
N ARG A 12 -1.93 13.12 -11.89
CA ARG A 12 -3.05 13.82 -11.24
C ARG A 12 -2.60 14.63 -10.02
N ALA A 13 -1.50 14.26 -9.37
CA ALA A 13 -1.03 14.87 -8.13
C ALA A 13 -0.20 16.15 -8.39
N PRO A 14 -0.69 17.37 -8.04
CA PRO A 14 -0.03 18.62 -8.41
C PRO A 14 1.38 18.83 -7.85
N LYS A 15 1.75 18.07 -6.82
CA LYS A 15 3.06 18.15 -6.15
C LYS A 15 3.90 16.89 -6.35
N SER A 16 3.49 15.97 -7.23
CA SER A 16 4.21 14.71 -7.45
C SER A 16 5.67 14.96 -7.84
N ASN A 17 5.92 15.93 -8.69
CA ASN A 17 7.25 16.32 -9.15
C ASN A 17 8.22 16.77 -8.04
N MET A 18 7.73 17.18 -6.87
CA MET A 18 8.57 17.54 -5.71
C MET A 18 9.17 16.31 -5.03
N TYR A 19 8.51 15.16 -5.13
CA TYR A 19 8.86 13.95 -4.38
C TYR A 19 9.27 12.79 -5.28
N PHE A 20 8.76 12.75 -6.51
CA PHE A 20 8.98 11.69 -7.49
C PHE A 20 9.72 12.21 -8.72
N GLN A 21 10.60 11.36 -9.23
CA GLN A 21 11.26 11.50 -10.52
C GLN A 21 10.28 11.15 -11.65
N PRO A 22 10.56 11.56 -12.90
CA PRO A 22 9.70 11.23 -14.04
C PRO A 22 9.50 9.73 -14.31
N ASP A 23 10.40 8.88 -13.81
CA ASP A 23 10.31 7.42 -13.87
C ASP A 23 9.50 6.79 -12.72
N GLY A 24 8.93 7.61 -11.84
CA GLY A 24 8.12 7.19 -10.69
C GLY A 24 8.93 6.86 -9.44
N MET A 25 10.26 6.96 -9.47
CA MET A 25 11.11 6.72 -8.31
C MET A 25 11.10 7.91 -7.35
N LEU A 26 11.27 7.65 -6.05
CA LEU A 26 11.44 8.72 -5.07
C LEU A 26 12.74 9.50 -5.34
N ARG A 27 12.68 10.83 -5.26
CA ARG A 27 13.87 11.70 -5.44
C ARG A 27 14.90 11.53 -4.33
N PHE A 28 14.44 11.21 -3.12
CA PHE A 28 15.24 11.09 -1.91
C PHE A 28 15.34 9.62 -1.46
N TRP A 29 15.42 8.69 -2.42
CA TRP A 29 15.34 7.24 -2.16
C TRP A 29 16.45 6.72 -1.24
N GLU A 30 17.61 7.37 -1.26
CA GLU A 30 18.77 7.11 -0.38
C GLU A 30 18.45 7.32 1.11
N TYR A 31 17.43 8.12 1.44
CA TYR A 31 16.92 8.31 2.79
C TYR A 31 15.76 7.34 3.14
N THR A 32 15.24 6.60 2.16
CA THR A 32 14.11 5.67 2.33
C THR A 32 14.52 4.21 2.14
N ALA A 33 15.82 3.89 2.26
CA ALA A 33 16.45 2.61 1.88
C ALA A 33 15.92 1.33 2.58
N HIS A 34 14.83 1.42 3.35
CA HIS A 34 14.27 0.33 4.16
C HIS A 34 12.77 0.19 3.88
N THR A 35 12.38 0.01 2.62
CA THR A 35 11.00 -0.36 2.31
C THR A 35 10.83 -1.86 2.54
N THR A 36 10.40 -2.25 3.74
CA THR A 36 9.95 -3.62 4.02
C THR A 36 8.59 -3.87 3.38
N CYS A 37 8.28 -5.11 3.01
CA CYS A 37 6.98 -5.46 2.45
C CYS A 37 5.90 -5.42 3.55
N LEU A 38 4.62 -5.27 3.20
CA LEU A 38 3.54 -5.20 4.22
C LEU A 38 3.50 -6.46 5.12
N ALA A 39 3.85 -7.61 4.55
CA ALA A 39 3.91 -8.88 5.26
C ALA A 39 5.07 -8.95 6.28
N GLU A 40 6.13 -8.17 6.10
CA GLU A 40 7.25 -8.05 7.06
C GLU A 40 6.94 -7.08 8.21
N CYS A 41 5.91 -6.21 8.05
CA CYS A 41 5.52 -5.25 9.07
C CYS A 41 4.59 -5.84 10.15
N THR A 42 4.23 -7.11 10.04
CA THR A 42 3.29 -7.76 10.97
C THR A 42 3.98 -8.86 11.78
N ASN A 43 3.50 -9.07 13.00
CA ASN A 43 3.96 -10.13 13.90
C ASN A 43 3.16 -11.43 13.77
N PHE A 44 2.19 -11.50 12.84
CA PHE A 44 1.50 -12.76 12.57
C PHE A 44 2.50 -13.83 12.09
N PRO A 45 2.41 -15.06 12.61
CA PRO A 45 3.19 -16.18 12.09
C PRO A 45 2.84 -16.43 10.62
N ASP A 46 3.80 -16.94 9.84
CA ASP A 46 3.55 -17.27 8.44
C ASP A 46 2.44 -18.33 8.32
N GLY A 47 1.51 -18.10 7.40
CA GLY A 47 0.33 -18.94 7.21
C GLY A 47 -0.87 -18.16 6.69
N GLU A 48 -2.00 -18.85 6.57
CA GLU A 48 -3.23 -18.32 5.98
C GLU A 48 -3.73 -17.06 6.69
N GLU A 49 -3.67 -17.00 8.02
CA GLU A 49 -4.11 -15.83 8.79
C GLU A 49 -3.30 -14.57 8.44
N LYS A 50 -1.98 -14.71 8.27
CA LYS A 50 -1.11 -13.60 7.84
C LYS A 50 -1.44 -13.17 6.43
N GLU A 51 -1.66 -14.11 5.52
CA GLU A 51 -2.03 -13.81 4.13
C GLU A 51 -3.37 -13.05 4.08
N MET A 52 -4.37 -13.50 4.83
CA MET A 52 -5.67 -12.83 4.95
C MET A 52 -5.53 -11.42 5.56
N PHE A 53 -4.74 -11.26 6.62
CA PHE A 53 -4.49 -9.96 7.24
C PHE A 53 -3.80 -8.98 6.28
N VAL A 54 -2.76 -9.45 5.59
CA VAL A 54 -2.02 -8.63 4.62
C VAL A 54 -2.92 -8.25 3.45
N ALA A 55 -3.78 -9.15 2.98
CA ALA A 55 -4.77 -8.84 1.95
C ALA A 55 -5.81 -7.81 2.43
N PHE A 56 -6.30 -7.95 3.66
CA PHE A 56 -7.22 -7.00 4.28
C PHE A 56 -6.61 -5.59 4.36
N LEU A 57 -5.41 -5.45 4.94
CA LEU A 57 -4.70 -4.17 4.99
C LEU A 57 -4.36 -3.64 3.60
N GLY A 58 -3.95 -4.52 2.68
CA GLY A 58 -3.69 -4.17 1.29
C GLY A 58 -4.90 -3.53 0.62
N SER A 59 -6.12 -3.93 0.97
CA SER A 59 -7.34 -3.33 0.44
C SER A 59 -7.63 -1.91 0.97
N MET A 60 -7.08 -1.53 2.12
CA MET A 60 -7.20 -0.18 2.70
C MET A 60 -6.09 0.75 2.22
N ILE A 61 -4.87 0.23 2.14
CA ILE A 61 -3.67 1.01 1.86
C ILE A 61 -3.39 0.88 0.36
N GLN A 62 -3.83 1.87 -0.41
CA GLN A 62 -3.66 1.94 -1.87
C GLN A 62 -3.25 3.34 -2.30
N TRP A 63 -2.43 3.42 -3.36
CA TRP A 63 -2.00 4.68 -3.98
C TRP A 63 -3.21 5.49 -4.47
N CYS A 64 -4.00 4.89 -5.37
CA CYS A 64 -5.23 5.50 -5.86
C CYS A 64 -6.35 5.34 -4.81
N PRO A 65 -6.96 6.44 -4.34
CA PRO A 65 -8.02 6.37 -3.35
C PRO A 65 -9.25 5.59 -3.85
N GLU A 66 -9.49 5.58 -5.16
CA GLU A 66 -10.61 4.87 -5.79
C GLU A 66 -10.51 3.35 -5.68
N ASN A 67 -9.29 2.83 -5.50
CA ASN A 67 -9.05 1.38 -5.33
C ASN A 67 -9.23 0.91 -3.88
N ARG A 68 -9.43 1.84 -2.92
CA ARG A 68 -9.59 1.49 -1.52
C ARG A 68 -10.98 0.94 -1.28
N LYS A 69 -11.07 -0.19 -0.59
CA LYS A 69 -12.37 -0.64 -0.06
C LYS A 69 -12.92 0.41 0.91
N THR A 70 -14.22 0.65 0.82
CA THR A 70 -14.96 1.48 1.77
C THR A 70 -15.05 0.80 3.14
N ALA A 71 -15.32 1.56 4.20
CA ALA A 71 -15.57 1.01 5.53
C ALA A 71 -16.67 -0.08 5.51
N SER A 72 -17.71 0.09 4.70
CA SER A 72 -18.80 -0.89 4.58
C SER A 72 -18.36 -2.21 3.92
N GLU A 73 -17.44 -2.17 2.97
CA GLU A 73 -16.88 -3.36 2.32
C GLU A 73 -15.87 -4.05 3.21
N LEU A 74 -15.05 -3.28 3.94
CA LEU A 74 -14.09 -3.79 4.91
C LEU A 74 -14.77 -4.55 6.06
N LEU A 75 -15.93 -4.09 6.54
CA LEU A 75 -16.73 -4.80 7.56
C LEU A 75 -17.22 -6.18 7.12
N ARG A 76 -17.22 -6.46 5.81
CA ARG A 76 -17.60 -7.75 5.23
C ARG A 76 -16.40 -8.65 4.93
N ASP A 77 -15.18 -8.20 5.22
CA ASP A 77 -13.98 -8.96 4.93
C ASP A 77 -13.88 -10.20 5.85
N PRO A 78 -13.64 -11.41 5.31
CA PRO A 78 -13.60 -12.63 6.10
C PRO A 78 -12.58 -12.59 7.23
N TRP A 79 -11.46 -11.86 7.06
CA TRP A 79 -10.40 -11.78 8.06
C TRP A 79 -10.88 -11.27 9.43
N LEU A 80 -11.92 -10.42 9.47
CA LEU A 80 -12.45 -9.89 10.73
C LEU A 80 -13.17 -10.96 11.59
N TYR A 81 -13.41 -12.15 11.03
CA TYR A 81 -14.13 -13.23 11.67
C TYR A 81 -13.31 -14.53 11.74
N THR A 82 -11.98 -14.43 11.55
CA THR A 82 -11.01 -15.54 11.68
C THR A 82 -10.67 -15.81 13.15
#